data_AF-A0A7Y6UCZ3-F1
#
_entry.id   AF-A0A7Y6UCZ3-F1
#
_cell.length_a   1.000
_cell.length_b   1.000
_cell.length_c   1.000
_cell.angle_alpha   90.00
_cell.angle_beta   90.00
_cell.angle_gamma   90.00
#
_symmetry.space_group_name_H-M   'P 1'
#
loop_
_entity.id
_entity.type
_entity.pdbx_description
1 polymer ?
#
loop_
_entity_poly.entity_id
_entity_poly.type
_entity_poly.pdbx_seq_one_letter_code
_entity_poly.pdbx_strand_id
1 'polypeptide(L)'
;MRHYLLAAVTIVLTSSLASAGSDPPTSAAGLVNQRLIQPLAAKERDQGKFSRARPAPSERRVRMLDEKPQQDSAGEAFVTFAVDIRQGWGDEEEANWTKAAITGCVYPDRGEVFIKRGKAFHPAAAAVGKKTKAAPERTCHAAAQVSAR
;
A
#
# COMPACT_ATOMS: atom_id res chain seq x y z
N MET A 1 24.37 -65.28 34.84
CA MET A 1 25.00 -64.02 34.40
C MET A 1 23.90 -63.04 34.04
N ARG A 2 23.88 -61.89 34.73
CA ARG A 2 22.99 -60.75 34.51
C ARG A 2 23.23 -60.17 33.12
N HIS A 3 22.21 -59.57 32.50
CA HIS A 3 22.17 -58.14 32.18
C HIS A 3 20.78 -57.76 31.67
N TYR A 4 20.11 -56.90 32.44
CA TYR A 4 18.83 -56.27 32.13
C TYR A 4 19.07 -55.20 31.05
N LEU A 5 18.38 -55.30 29.92
CA LEU A 5 18.35 -54.22 28.93
C LEU A 5 17.32 -53.19 29.40
N LEU A 6 17.81 -52.06 29.92
CA LEU A 6 17.02 -50.87 30.24
C LEU A 6 16.47 -50.24 28.96
N ALA A 7 15.14 -50.19 28.85
CA ALA A 7 14.45 -49.37 27.86
C ALA A 7 14.56 -47.90 28.26
N ALA A 8 15.40 -47.14 27.54
CA ALA A 8 15.51 -45.70 27.71
C ALA A 8 14.30 -45.01 27.03
N VAL A 9 13.35 -44.56 27.85
CA VAL A 9 12.23 -43.71 27.42
C VAL A 9 12.79 -42.33 27.08
N THR A 10 12.81 -41.99 25.78
CA THR A 10 13.19 -40.66 25.30
C THR A 10 11.99 -39.73 25.39
N ILE A 11 11.98 -38.85 26.39
CA ILE A 11 10.98 -37.79 26.51
C ILE A 11 11.32 -36.71 25.48
N VAL A 12 10.58 -36.68 24.38
CA VAL A 12 10.64 -35.58 23.41
C VAL A 12 9.86 -34.41 23.99
N LEU A 13 10.55 -33.42 24.57
CA LEU A 13 9.95 -32.12 24.88
C LEU A 13 9.64 -31.41 23.56
N THR A 14 8.41 -31.51 23.08
CA THR A 14 7.91 -30.65 22.00
C THR A 14 7.62 -29.27 22.57
N SER A 15 8.56 -28.33 22.44
CA SER A 15 8.31 -26.91 22.65
C SER A 15 7.35 -26.42 21.57
N SER A 16 6.06 -26.34 21.90
CA SER A 16 5.07 -25.63 21.09
C SER A 16 5.45 -24.14 21.06
N LEU A 17 6.12 -23.69 19.99
CA LEU A 17 6.12 -22.28 19.63
C LEU A 17 4.71 -21.93 19.18
N ALA A 18 3.91 -21.42 20.11
CA ALA A 18 2.71 -20.69 19.79
C ALA A 18 3.14 -19.42 19.03
N SER A 19 3.18 -19.47 17.70
CA SER A 19 3.15 -18.26 16.89
C SER A 19 1.83 -17.57 17.20
N ALA A 20 1.87 -16.57 18.08
CA ALA A 20 0.82 -15.58 18.17
C ALA A 20 0.62 -15.04 16.75
N GLY A 21 -0.54 -15.32 16.16
CA GLY A 21 -0.93 -14.88 14.83
C GLY A 21 -0.93 -13.37 14.76
N SER A 22 0.25 -12.80 14.53
CA SER A 22 0.42 -11.47 14.02
C SER A 22 0.51 -11.66 12.53
N ASP A 23 -0.58 -11.33 11.83
CA ASP A 23 -0.52 -11.18 10.38
C ASP A 23 0.74 -10.33 10.07
N PRO A 24 1.57 -10.75 9.10
CA PRO A 24 2.75 -9.97 8.75
C PRO A 24 2.31 -8.52 8.46
N PRO A 25 3.05 -7.51 8.96
CA PRO A 25 2.65 -6.12 8.75
C PRO A 25 2.44 -5.91 7.26
N THR A 26 1.22 -5.50 6.88
CA THR A 26 0.90 -5.28 5.46
C THR A 26 1.86 -4.22 4.94
N SER A 27 2.67 -4.58 3.94
CA SER A 27 3.65 -3.66 3.38
C SER A 27 3.00 -2.37 2.90
N ALA A 28 3.74 -1.27 2.86
CA ALA A 28 3.23 0.01 2.36
C ALA A 28 2.56 -0.13 0.98
N ALA A 29 3.19 -0.88 0.06
CA ALA A 29 2.62 -1.21 -1.24
C ALA A 29 1.35 -2.08 -1.14
N GLY A 30 1.32 -3.06 -0.22
CA GLY A 30 0.14 -3.87 0.07
C GLY A 30 -1.05 -3.04 0.56
N LEU A 31 -0.81 -2.05 1.42
CA LEU A 31 -1.82 -1.10 1.89
C LEU A 31 -2.35 -0.24 0.74
N VAL A 32 -1.47 0.27 -0.13
CA VAL A 32 -1.90 1.00 -1.34
C VAL A 32 -2.76 0.10 -2.23
N ASN A 33 -2.36 -1.15 -2.44
CA ASN A 33 -3.14 -2.08 -3.24
C ASN A 33 -4.54 -2.32 -2.66
N GLN A 34 -4.62 -2.60 -1.36
CA GLN A 34 -5.88 -2.90 -0.66
C GLN A 34 -6.81 -1.68 -0.54
N ARG A 35 -6.26 -0.49 -0.24
CA ARG A 35 -7.06 0.70 0.08
C ARG A 35 -7.34 1.61 -1.11
N LEU A 36 -6.55 1.50 -2.18
CA LEU A 36 -6.69 2.33 -3.38
C LEU A 36 -6.95 1.50 -4.64
N ILE A 37 -6.04 0.59 -4.98
CA ILE A 37 -6.05 -0.07 -6.30
C ILE A 37 -7.25 -1.00 -6.44
N GLN A 38 -7.47 -1.91 -5.49
CA GLN A 38 -8.58 -2.86 -5.54
C GLN A 38 -9.96 -2.18 -5.52
N PRO A 39 -10.25 -1.21 -4.63
CA PRO A 39 -11.53 -0.50 -4.65
C PRO A 39 -11.74 0.31 -5.93
N LEU A 40 -10.68 0.93 -6.46
CA LEU A 40 -10.77 1.68 -7.72
C LEU A 40 -11.08 0.76 -8.90
N ALA A 41 -10.35 -0.35 -9.02
CA ALA A 41 -10.60 -1.34 -10.05
C ALA A 41 -12.00 -1.97 -9.93
N ALA A 42 -12.50 -2.20 -8.71
CA ALA A 42 -13.85 -2.70 -8.49
C ALA A 42 -14.90 -1.70 -9.02
N LYS A 43 -14.81 -0.43 -8.63
CA LYS A 43 -15.71 0.62 -9.14
C LYS A 43 -15.68 0.72 -10.66
N GLU A 44 -14.51 0.60 -11.27
CA GLU A 44 -14.34 0.70 -12.71
C GLU A 44 -14.92 -0.50 -13.47
N ARG A 45 -14.92 -1.70 -12.88
CA ARG A 45 -15.62 -2.86 -13.46
C ARG A 45 -17.13 -2.66 -13.50
N ASP A 46 -17.67 -1.91 -12.55
CA ASP A 46 -19.11 -1.58 -12.50
C ASP A 46 -19.48 -0.44 -13.48
N GLN A 47 -18.50 0.14 -14.20
CA GLN A 47 -18.76 1.18 -15.19
C GLN A 47 -19.51 0.59 -16.40
N GLY A 48 -20.72 1.08 -16.64
CA GLY A 48 -21.53 0.64 -17.78
C GLY A 48 -20.86 0.88 -19.13
N LYS A 49 -21.10 -0.01 -20.09
CA LYS A 49 -20.55 0.03 -21.47
C LYS A 49 -20.81 1.34 -22.22
N PHE A 50 -21.90 2.03 -21.89
CA PHE A 50 -22.29 3.31 -22.50
C PHE A 50 -21.91 4.53 -21.64
N SER A 51 -21.10 4.34 -20.59
CA SER A 51 -20.59 5.44 -19.77
C SER A 51 -19.73 6.38 -20.60
N ARG A 52 -19.89 7.70 -20.36
CA ARG A 52 -19.04 8.74 -20.95
C ARG A 52 -17.76 8.99 -20.14
N ALA A 53 -17.57 8.28 -19.02
CA ALA A 53 -16.30 8.35 -18.30
C ALA A 53 -15.19 7.66 -19.09
N ARG A 54 -13.93 8.01 -18.80
CA ARG A 54 -12.78 7.42 -19.48
C ARG A 54 -12.78 5.89 -19.28
N PRO A 55 -12.31 5.10 -20.26
CA PRO A 55 -12.11 3.67 -20.07
C PRO A 55 -11.18 3.37 -18.90
N ALA A 56 -11.46 2.27 -18.20
CA ALA A 56 -10.60 1.77 -17.14
C ALA A 56 -9.22 1.40 -17.70
N PRO A 57 -8.13 1.66 -16.97
CA PRO A 57 -6.82 1.14 -17.34
C PRO A 57 -6.81 -0.39 -17.42
N SER A 58 -6.06 -0.94 -18.37
CA SER A 58 -5.86 -2.40 -18.46
C SER A 58 -5.00 -2.92 -17.31
N GLU A 59 -4.09 -2.08 -16.80
CA GLU A 59 -3.14 -2.46 -15.76
C GLU A 59 -2.74 -1.25 -14.91
N ARG A 60 -2.31 -1.53 -13.67
CA ARG A 60 -1.77 -0.55 -12.73
C ARG A 60 -0.54 -1.10 -12.03
N ARG A 61 0.48 -0.27 -11.88
CA ARG A 61 1.71 -0.61 -11.16
C ARG A 61 1.97 0.41 -10.05
N VAL A 62 2.06 -0.06 -8.81
CA VAL A 62 2.45 0.78 -7.67
C VAL A 62 3.96 0.84 -7.58
N ARG A 63 4.51 2.04 -7.45
CA ARG A 63 5.93 2.30 -7.16
C ARG A 63 6.02 3.08 -5.85
N MET A 64 6.75 2.53 -4.88
CA MET A 64 7.16 3.30 -3.71
C MET A 64 8.29 4.24 -4.15
N LEU A 65 8.21 5.52 -3.80
CA LEU A 65 9.17 6.53 -4.25
C LEU A 65 10.25 6.80 -3.20
N ASP A 66 9.95 6.57 -1.92
CA ASP A 66 10.93 6.71 -0.85
C ASP A 66 11.54 5.35 -0.50
N GLU A 67 12.87 5.33 -0.35
CA GLU A 67 13.61 4.15 0.15
C GLU A 67 13.35 3.92 1.64
N LYS A 68 13.09 5.00 2.39
CA LYS A 68 12.82 4.99 3.84
C LYS A 68 11.60 5.85 4.13
N PRO A 69 10.79 5.51 5.14
CA PRO A 69 9.69 6.38 5.57
C PRO A 69 10.18 7.79 5.92
N GLN A 70 9.46 8.79 5.43
CA GLN A 70 9.60 10.18 5.83
C GLN A 70 8.74 10.43 7.07
N GLN A 71 9.00 11.51 7.79
CA GLN A 71 8.15 11.96 8.90
C GLN A 71 7.49 13.28 8.55
N ASP A 72 6.21 13.43 8.87
CA ASP A 72 5.53 14.71 8.75
C ASP A 72 5.80 15.62 9.96
N SER A 73 5.23 16.83 9.96
CA SER A 73 5.42 17.79 11.05
C SER A 73 4.80 17.36 12.38
N ALA A 74 3.99 16.30 12.40
CA ALA A 74 3.48 15.67 13.62
C ALA A 74 4.30 14.45 14.06
N GLY A 75 5.40 14.15 13.36
CA GLY A 75 6.26 12.99 13.62
C GLY A 75 5.69 11.68 13.08
N GLU A 76 4.63 11.72 12.28
CA GLU A 76 4.00 10.52 11.76
C GLU A 76 4.75 10.01 10.52
N ALA A 77 5.08 8.73 10.50
CA ALA A 77 5.82 8.12 9.41
C ALA A 77 4.92 7.88 8.18
N PHE A 78 5.38 8.30 7.01
CA PHE A 78 4.71 8.08 5.74
C PHE A 78 5.70 7.69 4.63
N VAL A 79 5.18 7.03 3.60
CA VAL A 79 5.95 6.68 2.40
C VAL A 79 5.18 7.19 1.19
N THR A 80 5.84 7.93 0.30
CA THR A 80 5.26 8.40 -0.94
C THR A 80 5.22 7.30 -1.99
N PHE A 81 4.18 7.33 -2.82
CA PHE A 81 4.00 6.36 -3.90
C PHE A 81 3.52 7.05 -5.19
N ALA A 82 3.77 6.37 -6.29
CA ALA A 82 3.17 6.65 -7.59
C ALA A 82 2.45 5.40 -8.11
N VAL A 83 1.36 5.59 -8.83
CA VAL A 83 0.68 4.55 -9.61
C VAL A 83 0.85 4.90 -11.06
N ASP A 84 1.53 4.03 -11.79
CA ASP A 84 1.56 4.07 -13.24
C ASP A 84 0.33 3.31 -13.76
N ILE A 85 -0.24 3.77 -14.88
CA ILE A 85 -1.38 3.10 -15.52
C ILE A 85 -1.04 2.76 -16.97
N ARG A 86 -1.51 1.60 -17.44
CA ARG A 86 -1.48 1.26 -18.86
C ARG A 86 -2.86 1.47 -19.48
N GLN A 87 -2.92 2.20 -20.59
CA GLN A 87 -4.14 2.45 -21.35
C GLN A 87 -4.07 1.71 -22.69
N GLY A 88 -5.18 1.11 -23.12
CA GLY A 88 -5.28 0.41 -24.39
C GLY A 88 -4.88 -1.07 -24.36
N TRP A 89 -4.86 -1.68 -25.56
CA TRP A 89 -4.47 -3.06 -25.83
C TRP A 89 -3.29 -3.00 -26.81
N GLY A 90 -2.14 -3.57 -26.45
CA GLY A 90 -0.94 -3.56 -27.30
C GLY A 90 0.32 -4.00 -26.54
N ASP A 91 1.27 -4.58 -27.27
CA ASP A 91 2.39 -5.35 -26.72
C ASP A 91 3.66 -4.50 -26.52
N GLU A 92 3.61 -3.21 -26.87
CA GLU A 92 4.71 -2.28 -26.62
C GLU A 92 4.80 -1.97 -25.12
N GLU A 93 5.69 -2.73 -24.47
CA GLU A 93 5.71 -2.93 -23.02
C GLU A 93 5.97 -1.66 -22.21
N GLU A 94 6.76 -0.71 -22.74
CA GLU A 94 7.04 0.57 -22.08
C GLU A 94 6.27 1.77 -22.66
N ALA A 95 5.96 1.77 -23.96
CA ALA A 95 5.37 2.93 -24.64
C ALA A 95 3.95 3.28 -24.16
N ASN A 96 3.26 2.31 -23.53
CA ASN A 96 1.85 2.45 -23.14
C ASN A 96 1.62 2.83 -21.66
N TRP A 97 2.69 3.02 -20.88
CA TRP A 97 2.56 3.41 -19.46
C TRP A 97 2.50 4.92 -19.28
N THR A 98 1.39 5.41 -18.74
CA THR A 98 1.33 6.75 -18.15
C THR A 98 1.91 6.69 -16.75
N LYS A 99 3.13 7.21 -16.59
CA LYS A 99 3.82 7.26 -15.30
C LYS A 99 3.15 8.23 -14.34
N ALA A 100 3.11 7.86 -13.05
CA ALA A 100 2.62 8.70 -11.95
C ALA A 100 1.21 9.29 -12.18
N ALA A 101 0.33 8.54 -12.82
CA ALA A 101 -1.06 8.93 -13.07
C ALA A 101 -1.87 9.13 -11.77
N ILE A 102 -1.46 8.46 -10.69
CA ILE A 102 -1.88 8.79 -9.32
C ILE A 102 -0.61 8.94 -8.48
N THR A 103 -0.54 9.99 -7.67
CA THR A 103 0.51 10.17 -6.66
C THR A 103 -0.12 10.34 -5.30
N GLY A 104 0.61 10.00 -4.25
CA GLY A 104 0.07 9.99 -2.90
C GLY A 104 1.11 9.62 -1.85
N CYS A 105 0.62 9.43 -0.63
CA CYS A 105 1.38 8.79 0.41
C CYS A 105 0.53 7.78 1.19
N VAL A 106 1.20 6.85 1.83
CA VAL A 106 0.63 5.90 2.78
C VAL A 106 1.28 6.12 4.14
N TYR A 107 0.46 6.11 5.19
CA TYR A 107 0.90 6.07 6.58
C TYR A 107 0.76 4.61 7.05
N PRO A 108 1.85 3.81 7.03
CA PRO A 108 1.76 2.38 7.26
C PRO A 108 1.20 2.04 8.65
N ASP A 109 1.63 2.76 9.68
CA ASP A 109 1.27 2.52 11.08
C ASP A 109 -0.23 2.71 11.35
N ARG A 110 -0.91 3.56 10.55
CA ARG A 110 -2.36 3.81 10.65
C ARG A 110 -3.16 3.11 9.56
N GLY A 111 -2.51 2.49 8.58
CA GLY A 111 -3.19 1.89 7.43
C GLY A 111 -3.94 2.90 6.55
N GLU A 112 -3.53 4.17 6.56
CA GLU A 112 -4.19 5.24 5.82
C GLU A 112 -3.46 5.54 4.51
N VAL A 113 -4.23 5.72 3.43
CA VAL A 113 -3.71 6.05 2.11
C VAL A 113 -4.35 7.35 1.63
N PHE A 114 -3.52 8.29 1.22
CA PHE A 114 -3.92 9.58 0.68
C PHE A 114 -3.43 9.74 -0.75
N ILE A 115 -4.28 10.33 -1.59
CA ILE A 115 -3.97 10.67 -2.98
C ILE A 115 -3.93 12.17 -3.18
N LYS A 116 -3.01 12.65 -4.00
CA LYS A 116 -2.92 14.06 -4.38
C LYS A 116 -3.98 14.38 -5.44
N ARG A 117 -4.77 15.43 -5.20
CA ARG A 117 -5.71 16.01 -6.16
C ARG A 117 -5.55 17.52 -6.18
N GLY A 118 -5.08 18.04 -7.30
CA GLY A 118 -4.67 19.44 -7.38
C GLY A 118 -3.57 19.73 -6.36
N LYS A 119 -3.84 20.65 -5.43
CA LYS A 119 -2.89 21.06 -4.38
C LYS A 119 -3.07 20.34 -3.04
N ALA A 120 -4.12 19.54 -2.87
CA ALA A 120 -4.46 18.92 -1.60
C ALA A 120 -4.36 17.39 -1.65
N PHE A 121 -4.17 16.78 -0.49
CA PHE A 121 -4.27 15.34 -0.30
C PHE A 121 -5.67 14.97 0.17
N HIS A 122 -6.19 13.84 -0.31
CA HIS A 122 -7.49 13.30 0.05
C HIS A 122 -7.39 11.82 0.38
N PRO A 123 -8.23 11.29 1.29
CA PRO A 123 -8.28 9.85 1.53
C PRO A 123 -8.52 9.05 0.23
N ALA A 124 -7.95 7.85 0.12
CA ALA A 124 -8.08 7.00 -1.07
C ALA A 124 -9.53 6.73 -1.49
N ALA A 125 -10.48 6.75 -0.54
CA ALA A 125 -11.92 6.72 -0.79
C ALA A 125 -12.41 7.78 -1.80
N ALA A 126 -11.72 8.92 -1.92
CA ALA A 126 -11.99 9.94 -2.92
C ALA A 126 -11.79 9.41 -4.35
N ALA A 127 -10.85 8.50 -4.58
CA ALA A 127 -10.59 7.84 -5.86
C ALA A 127 -11.84 7.14 -6.40
N VAL A 128 -12.59 6.49 -5.51
CA VAL A 128 -13.85 5.82 -5.85
C VAL A 128 -15.06 6.76 -5.80
N GLY A 129 -14.87 8.07 -5.76
CA GLY A 129 -15.94 9.07 -5.85
C GLY A 129 -16.72 9.29 -4.56
N LYS A 130 -16.26 8.77 -3.42
CA LYS A 130 -16.82 9.15 -2.12
C LYS A 130 -16.49 10.62 -1.82
N LYS A 131 -17.48 11.35 -1.29
CA LYS A 131 -17.26 12.71 -0.79
C LYS A 131 -16.38 12.62 0.46
N THR A 132 -15.19 13.19 0.39
CA THR A 132 -14.23 13.23 1.50
C THR A 132 -13.72 14.64 1.66
N LYS A 133 -13.38 15.02 2.89
CA LYS A 133 -12.69 16.28 3.16
C LYS A 133 -11.23 16.14 2.72
N ALA A 134 -10.60 17.27 2.39
CA ALA A 134 -9.15 17.32 2.26
C ALA A 134 -8.50 16.91 3.58
N ALA A 135 -7.36 16.23 3.49
CA ALA A 135 -6.54 15.92 4.63
C ALA A 135 -5.93 17.20 5.23
N PRO A 136 -5.51 17.18 6.51
CA PRO A 136 -4.75 18.27 7.11
C PRO A 136 -3.55 18.69 6.23
N GLU A 137 -3.17 19.97 6.27
CA GLU A 137 -2.10 20.51 5.42
C GLU A 137 -0.74 19.81 5.63
N ARG A 138 -0.49 19.24 6.81
CA ARG A 138 0.72 18.47 7.12
C ARG A 138 0.78 17.11 6.43
N THR A 139 -0.34 16.59 5.94
CA THR A 139 -0.43 15.22 5.42
C THR A 139 0.41 15.04 4.16
N CYS A 140 1.29 14.03 4.16
CA CYS A 140 2.25 13.76 3.09
C CYS A 140 3.27 14.90 2.85
N HIS A 141 3.52 15.75 3.83
CA HIS A 141 4.54 16.79 3.76
C HIS A 141 5.63 16.47 4.77
N ALA A 142 6.85 16.24 4.28
CA ALA A 142 8.01 16.04 5.13
C ALA A 142 8.17 17.23 6.08
N ALA A 143 8.44 16.96 7.36
CA ALA A 143 8.92 18.00 8.25
C ALA A 143 10.15 18.64 7.60
N ALA A 144 10.15 19.97 7.49
CA ALA A 144 11.32 20.70 7.01
C ALA A 144 12.51 20.29 7.87
N GLN A 145 13.52 19.66 7.27
CA GLN A 145 14.74 19.35 7.98
C GLN A 145 15.38 20.69 8.36
N VAL A 146 15.31 21.05 9.63
CA VAL A 146 16.10 22.16 10.17
C VAL A 146 17.55 21.70 10.09
N SER A 147 18.19 22.05 8.98
CA SER A 147 19.61 21.80 8.77
C SER A 147 20.36 22.66 9.78
N ALA A 148 20.73 22.06 10.92
CA ALA A 148 21.60 22.69 11.89
C ALA A 148 22.96 22.93 11.21
N ARG A 149 23.32 24.20 11.07
CA ARG A 149 24.69 24.63 10.76
C ARG A 149 25.45 24.83 12.06
#